data_AF-A0A0C3CSF2-F1
#
_entry.id   AF-A0A0C3CSF2-F1
#
_cell.length_a   1.000
_cell.length_b   1.000
_cell.length_c   1.000
_cell.angle_alpha   90.00
_cell.angle_beta   90.00
_cell.angle_gamma   90.00
#
_symmetry.space_group_name_H-M   'P 1'
#
loop_
_entity.id
_entity.type
_entity.pdbx_description
1 polymer ?
#
loop_
_entity_poly.entity_id
_entity_poly.type
_entity_poly.pdbx_seq_one_letter_code
_entity_poly.pdbx_strand_id
1 'polypeptide(L)'
;MSSSSGSNRSLRSRGPPVSDVLAESTQKKPRAKWTTQEEHELLAFLKQQLPAAGDGVNFLKKHFWDATNRLKTVFPVQHGGEKNARSCQSKWTSLKEDYLLVAILKTNSGFDWNDDTGTKFGKDDTTWTDFAATRPKHINYFRTHGFLHFNIIADMMPSHSKGTYVF
;
A
#
# COMPACT_ATOMS: atom_id res chain seq x y z
N MET A 1 6.44 -66.22 -39.90
CA MET A 1 4.99 -66.35 -39.63
C MET A 1 4.55 -64.99 -39.10
N SER A 2 4.03 -64.17 -40.01
CA SER A 2 2.60 -63.78 -40.04
C SER A 2 2.32 -62.79 -38.90
N SER A 3 1.96 -61.54 -39.12
CA SER A 3 0.86 -61.04 -39.95
C SER A 3 1.00 -59.50 -40.05
N SER A 4 0.73 -58.86 -41.19
CA SER A 4 -0.58 -58.26 -41.55
C SER A 4 -0.96 -57.09 -40.62
N SER A 5 -1.38 -55.90 -41.02
CA SER A 5 -2.03 -55.39 -42.24
C SER A 5 -1.66 -53.89 -42.31
N GLY A 6 -1.55 -53.26 -43.49
CA GLY A 6 -2.67 -52.55 -44.13
C GLY A 6 -3.03 -51.25 -43.36
N SER A 7 -3.19 -50.08 -43.95
CA SER A 7 -3.78 -49.80 -45.24
C SER A 7 -3.65 -48.30 -45.52
N ASN A 8 -3.23 -48.02 -46.75
CA ASN A 8 -3.69 -46.96 -47.65
C ASN A 8 -4.38 -45.69 -47.10
N ARG A 9 -3.69 -44.58 -47.43
CA ARG A 9 -4.15 -43.57 -48.42
C ARG A 9 -5.25 -42.60 -47.93
N SER A 10 -4.92 -41.31 -47.85
CA SER A 10 -5.37 -40.31 -48.83
C SER A 10 -5.17 -38.87 -48.32
N LEU A 11 -4.54 -38.07 -49.19
CA LEU A 11 -4.75 -36.63 -49.47
C LEU A 11 -5.09 -35.71 -48.29
N ARG A 12 -4.13 -34.87 -47.87
CA ARG A 12 -4.46 -33.57 -47.30
C ARG A 12 -3.70 -32.44 -47.99
N SER A 13 -4.52 -31.63 -48.64
CA SER A 13 -4.26 -30.34 -49.27
C SER A 13 -3.48 -29.39 -48.37
N ARG A 14 -2.60 -28.61 -48.99
CA ARG A 14 -2.03 -27.40 -48.41
C ARG A 14 -3.15 -26.42 -48.05
N GLY A 15 -3.22 -26.02 -46.77
CA GLY A 15 -3.90 -24.82 -46.32
C GLY A 15 -2.87 -23.74 -45.93
N PRO A 16 -3.11 -22.45 -46.20
CA PRO A 16 -2.20 -21.35 -45.82
C PRO A 16 -2.18 -21.11 -44.30
N PRO A 17 -1.18 -20.40 -43.77
CA PRO A 17 -0.98 -20.24 -42.33
C PRO A 17 -2.12 -19.40 -41.76
N VAL A 18 -2.86 -19.96 -40.79
CA VAL A 18 -3.83 -19.18 -40.02
C VAL A 18 -3.08 -18.23 -39.09
N SER A 19 -3.38 -16.96 -39.30
CA SER A 19 -2.85 -15.80 -38.61
C SER A 19 -3.17 -15.79 -37.11
N ASP A 20 -2.31 -15.07 -36.39
CA ASP A 20 -2.59 -14.36 -35.13
C ASP A 20 -3.02 -15.21 -33.93
N VAL A 21 -2.04 -15.91 -33.35
CA VAL A 21 -2.01 -16.07 -31.90
C VAL A 21 -1.81 -14.68 -31.28
N LEU A 22 -2.93 -14.11 -30.85
CA LEU A 22 -3.04 -12.94 -30.00
C LEU A 22 -2.08 -13.10 -28.81
N ALA A 23 -0.95 -12.41 -28.85
CA ALA A 23 -0.07 -12.26 -27.71
C ALA A 23 -0.86 -11.54 -26.62
N GLU A 24 -1.27 -12.28 -25.59
CA GLU A 24 -1.94 -11.75 -24.41
C GLU A 24 -0.94 -10.86 -23.67
N SER A 25 -0.91 -9.57 -24.02
CA SER A 25 -0.08 -8.59 -23.35
C SER A 25 -0.49 -8.54 -21.88
N THR A 26 0.44 -8.84 -20.98
CA THR A 26 0.25 -8.71 -19.53
C THR A 26 0.13 -7.22 -19.15
N GLN A 27 -1.05 -6.66 -19.41
CA GLN A 27 -1.40 -5.30 -19.04
C GLN A 27 -1.33 -5.19 -17.50
N LYS A 28 -0.33 -4.47 -16.99
CA LYS A 28 -0.22 -4.17 -15.56
C LYS A 28 -1.44 -3.35 -15.16
N LYS A 29 -2.26 -3.89 -14.26
CA LYS A 29 -3.42 -3.18 -13.70
C LYS A 29 -2.96 -1.82 -13.16
N PRO A 30 -3.70 -0.73 -13.45
CA PRO A 30 -3.33 0.60 -12.97
C PRO A 30 -3.27 0.63 -11.44
N ARG A 31 -2.34 1.41 -10.88
CA ARG A 31 -2.21 1.57 -9.43
C ARG A 31 -3.27 2.52 -8.89
N ALA A 32 -3.88 2.18 -7.76
CA ALA A 32 -4.81 3.08 -7.06
C ALA A 32 -4.09 4.38 -6.67
N LYS A 33 -4.71 5.53 -6.98
CA LYS A 33 -4.26 6.83 -6.48
C LYS A 33 -5.13 7.18 -5.27
N TRP A 34 -4.49 7.55 -4.18
CA TRP A 34 -5.16 7.87 -2.91
C TRP A 34 -5.11 9.37 -2.68
N THR A 35 -6.25 9.99 -2.44
CA THR A 35 -6.34 11.35 -1.92
C THR A 35 -6.30 11.34 -0.40
N THR A 36 -5.95 12.47 0.22
CA THR A 36 -5.97 12.61 1.68
C THR A 36 -7.35 12.31 2.27
N GLN A 37 -8.43 12.70 1.57
CA GLN A 37 -9.79 12.39 2.01
C GLN A 37 -10.10 10.89 1.96
N GLU A 38 -9.67 10.19 0.91
CA GLU A 38 -9.86 8.73 0.79
C GLU A 38 -9.05 7.97 1.85
N GLU A 39 -7.84 8.42 2.14
CA GLU A 39 -7.01 7.88 3.22
C GLU A 39 -7.66 8.10 4.59
N HIS A 40 -8.16 9.32 4.83
CA HIS A 40 -8.85 9.65 6.07
C HIS A 40 -10.09 8.78 6.28
N GLU A 41 -10.91 8.58 5.23
CA GLU A 41 -12.09 7.73 5.30
C GLU A 41 -11.74 6.26 5.57
N LEU A 42 -10.67 5.75 4.94
CA LEU A 42 -10.14 4.41 5.23
C LEU A 42 -9.76 4.29 6.71
N LEU A 43 -8.99 5.26 7.24
CA LEU A 43 -8.54 5.26 8.63
C LEU A 43 -9.71 5.40 9.61
N ALA A 44 -10.66 6.29 9.33
CA ALA A 44 -11.86 6.48 10.14
C ALA A 44 -12.70 5.20 10.21
N PHE A 45 -12.88 4.52 9.08
CA PHE A 45 -13.55 3.21 9.06
C PHE A 45 -12.79 2.16 9.87
N LEU A 46 -11.48 2.02 9.65
CA LEU A 46 -10.67 1.06 10.40
C LEU A 46 -10.65 1.34 11.91
N LYS A 47 -10.65 2.62 12.30
CA LYS A 47 -10.77 3.03 13.72
C LYS A 47 -12.08 2.52 14.35
N GLN A 48 -13.19 2.57 13.62
CA GLN A 48 -14.47 2.00 14.08
C GLN A 48 -14.42 0.47 14.23
N GLN A 49 -13.57 -0.20 13.47
CA GLN A 49 -13.38 -1.65 13.51
C GLN A 49 -12.32 -2.10 14.53
N LEU A 50 -11.70 -1.17 15.28
CA LEU A 50 -10.68 -1.49 16.29
C LEU A 50 -11.11 -2.56 17.31
N PRO A 51 -12.35 -2.53 17.87
CA PRO A 51 -12.76 -3.54 18.85
C PRO A 51 -12.78 -4.97 18.28
N ALA A 52 -12.84 -5.11 16.95
CA ALA A 52 -12.82 -6.37 16.24
C ALA A 52 -11.45 -6.69 15.60
N ALA A 53 -10.47 -5.81 15.76
CA ALA A 53 -9.11 -6.03 15.28
C ALA A 53 -8.39 -7.03 16.20
N GLY A 54 -7.51 -7.85 15.61
CA GLY A 54 -6.60 -8.67 16.40
C GLY A 54 -5.47 -7.85 17.02
N ASP A 55 -4.62 -8.53 17.78
CA ASP A 55 -3.43 -7.94 18.41
C ASP A 55 -2.59 -7.10 17.44
N GLY A 56 -2.08 -5.98 17.91
CA GLY A 56 -1.23 -5.09 17.10
C GLY A 56 -1.99 -4.37 15.97
N VAL A 57 -3.32 -4.23 16.09
CA VAL A 57 -4.18 -3.60 15.09
C VAL A 57 -4.16 -4.38 13.78
N ASN A 58 -4.26 -5.71 13.91
CA ASN A 58 -4.27 -6.61 12.77
C ASN A 58 -5.70 -6.84 12.28
N PHE A 59 -6.07 -6.12 11.22
CA PHE A 59 -7.40 -6.25 10.61
C PHE A 59 -7.50 -7.47 9.70
N LEU A 60 -8.56 -8.26 9.90
CA LEU A 60 -8.97 -9.32 8.99
C LEU A 60 -9.36 -8.78 7.60
N LYS A 61 -9.21 -9.64 6.58
CA LYS A 61 -9.58 -9.35 5.18
C LYS A 61 -11.01 -8.82 5.02
N LYS A 62 -11.96 -9.25 5.87
CA LYS A 62 -13.35 -8.78 5.86
C LYS A 62 -13.46 -7.27 6.07
N HIS A 63 -12.67 -6.70 6.99
CA HIS A 63 -12.71 -5.26 7.26
C HIS A 63 -12.24 -4.46 6.05
N PHE A 64 -11.27 -4.96 5.28
CA PHE A 64 -10.82 -4.29 4.05
C PHE A 64 -11.84 -4.41 2.90
N TRP A 65 -12.65 -5.47 2.88
CA TRP A 65 -13.81 -5.56 1.97
C TRP A 65 -14.88 -4.54 2.33
N ASP A 66 -15.22 -4.43 3.61
CA ASP A 66 -16.21 -3.47 4.09
C ASP A 66 -15.73 -2.02 3.84
N ALA A 67 -14.43 -1.75 4.08
CA ALA A 67 -13.79 -0.48 3.74
C ALA A 67 -13.87 -0.18 2.24
N THR A 68 -13.64 -1.18 1.38
CA THR A 68 -13.77 -1.04 -0.08
C THR A 68 -15.19 -0.61 -0.45
N ASN A 69 -16.21 -1.27 0.11
CA ASN A 69 -17.60 -0.95 -0.18
C ASN A 69 -17.93 0.47 0.27
N ARG A 70 -17.49 0.86 1.47
CA ARG A 70 -17.68 2.21 1.99
C ARG A 70 -17.00 3.28 1.13
N LEU A 71 -15.75 3.06 0.73
CA LEU A 71 -15.02 3.98 -0.16
C LEU A 71 -15.71 4.14 -1.52
N LYS A 72 -16.31 3.07 -2.07
CA LYS A 72 -17.09 3.16 -3.32
C LYS A 72 -18.37 3.95 -3.15
N THR A 73 -19.03 3.86 -2.00
CA THR A 73 -20.24 4.62 -1.69
C THR A 73 -19.94 6.10 -1.45
N VAL A 74 -18.89 6.42 -0.70
CA VAL A 74 -18.52 7.80 -0.34
C VAL A 74 -17.82 8.52 -1.49
N PHE A 75 -16.96 7.82 -2.24
CA PHE A 75 -16.21 8.35 -3.38
C PHE A 75 -16.55 7.56 -4.65
N PRO A 76 -17.70 7.84 -5.30
CA PRO A 76 -18.11 7.12 -6.50
C PRO A 76 -17.17 7.35 -7.69
N VAL A 77 -16.50 8.51 -7.72
CA VAL A 77 -15.49 8.84 -8.73
C VAL A 77 -14.10 8.65 -8.11
N GLN A 78 -13.46 7.52 -8.42
CA GLN A 78 -12.12 7.20 -7.94
C GLN A 78 -11.06 7.39 -9.04
N HIS A 79 -9.85 7.78 -8.63
CA HIS A 79 -8.73 7.97 -9.56
C HIS A 79 -7.73 6.80 -9.54
N GLY A 80 -7.19 6.48 -10.71
CA GLY A 80 -6.22 5.40 -10.89
C GLY A 80 -6.87 4.02 -10.90
N GLY A 81 -6.17 3.04 -10.33
CA GLY A 81 -6.68 1.68 -10.15
C GLY A 81 -7.79 1.58 -9.09
N GLU A 82 -8.58 0.51 -9.20
CA GLU A 82 -9.66 0.21 -8.25
C GLU A 82 -9.13 0.04 -6.82
N LYS A 83 -9.78 0.72 -5.87
CA LYS A 83 -9.50 0.57 -4.44
C LYS A 83 -10.16 -0.68 -3.86
N ASN A 84 -9.64 -1.84 -4.22
CA ASN A 84 -10.09 -3.13 -3.67
C ASN A 84 -9.49 -3.43 -2.29
N ALA A 85 -9.95 -4.53 -1.67
CA ALA A 85 -9.52 -4.92 -0.32
C ALA A 85 -7.99 -5.06 -0.20
N ARG A 86 -7.31 -5.59 -1.23
CA ARG A 86 -5.84 -5.68 -1.26
C ARG A 86 -5.20 -4.30 -1.24
N SER A 87 -5.67 -3.37 -2.06
CA SER A 87 -5.13 -2.01 -2.09
C SER A 87 -5.38 -1.24 -0.79
N CYS A 88 -6.53 -1.44 -0.15
CA CYS A 88 -6.85 -0.87 1.17
C CYS A 88 -5.90 -1.41 2.23
N GLN A 89 -5.66 -2.72 2.24
CA GLN A 89 -4.70 -3.35 3.15
C GLN A 89 -3.28 -2.83 2.92
N SER A 90 -2.81 -2.80 1.67
CA SER A 90 -1.49 -2.25 1.34
C SER A 90 -1.38 -0.78 1.77
N LYS A 91 -2.44 0.02 1.59
CA LYS A 91 -2.42 1.42 2.00
C LYS A 91 -2.38 1.58 3.52
N TRP A 92 -3.14 0.77 4.27
CA TRP A 92 -3.04 0.72 5.73
C TRP A 92 -1.63 0.37 6.21
N THR A 93 -1.00 -0.64 5.60
CA THR A 93 0.39 -1.00 5.93
C THR A 93 1.34 0.17 5.71
N SER A 94 1.28 0.83 4.54
CA SER A 94 2.12 2.00 4.28
C SER A 94 1.88 3.14 5.25
N LEU A 95 0.62 3.43 5.60
CA LEU A 95 0.28 4.47 6.57
C LEU A 95 0.81 4.16 7.99
N LYS A 96 0.85 2.88 8.39
CA LYS A 96 1.51 2.46 9.64
C LYS A 96 3.02 2.67 9.59
N GLU A 97 3.66 2.32 8.47
CA GLU A 97 5.10 2.53 8.28
C GLU A 97 5.45 4.03 8.35
N ASP A 98 4.67 4.87 7.66
CA ASP A 98 4.77 6.32 7.69
C ASP A 98 4.63 6.86 9.13
N TYR A 99 3.62 6.39 9.87
CA TYR A 99 3.44 6.74 11.29
C TYR A 99 4.67 6.41 12.13
N LEU A 100 5.26 5.21 11.97
CA LEU A 100 6.43 4.81 12.74
C LEU A 100 7.64 5.70 12.42
N LEU A 101 7.83 6.08 11.15
CA LEU A 101 8.88 7.01 10.78
C LEU A 101 8.68 8.40 11.38
N VAL A 102 7.45 8.92 11.32
CA VAL A 102 7.12 10.23 11.89
C VAL A 102 7.22 10.22 13.42
N ALA A 103 6.84 9.12 14.08
CA ALA A 103 7.01 8.99 15.53
C ALA A 103 8.49 9.09 15.94
N ILE A 104 9.38 8.48 15.15
CA ILE A 104 10.83 8.59 15.35
C ILE A 104 11.31 10.02 15.12
N LEU A 105 10.82 10.70 14.07
CA LEU A 105 11.13 12.11 13.81
C LEU A 105 10.72 13.00 14.98
N LYS A 106 9.49 12.84 15.50
CA LYS A 106 8.97 13.60 16.64
C LYS A 106 9.72 13.32 17.95
N THR A 107 10.34 12.15 18.08
CA THR A 107 11.13 11.77 19.27
C THR A 107 12.58 12.25 19.20
N ASN A 108 13.09 12.55 18.00
CA ASN A 108 14.47 13.00 17.82
C ASN A 108 14.64 14.44 18.30
N SER A 109 15.23 14.62 19.49
CA SER A 109 15.50 15.94 20.07
C SER A 109 16.44 16.74 19.17
N GLY A 110 15.89 17.68 18.42
CA GLY A 110 16.63 18.51 17.45
C GLY A 110 15.88 18.76 16.15
N PHE A 111 14.79 18.03 15.89
CA PHE A 111 13.99 18.22 14.68
C PHE A 111 12.74 19.05 15.01
N ASP A 112 12.59 20.22 14.38
CA ASP A 112 11.34 21.01 14.42
C ASP A 112 10.32 20.33 13.50
N TRP A 113 9.51 19.43 14.08
CA TRP A 113 8.45 18.72 13.35
C TRP A 113 7.13 19.50 13.41
N ASN A 114 6.50 19.67 12.24
CA ASN A 114 5.16 20.20 12.10
C ASN A 114 4.27 19.17 11.35
N ASP A 115 3.07 18.89 11.85
CA ASP A 115 2.18 17.87 11.28
C ASP A 115 1.63 18.25 9.88
N ASP A 116 1.66 19.53 9.49
CA ASP A 116 1.22 20.02 8.16
C ASP A 116 2.38 20.13 7.17
N THR A 117 3.53 20.66 7.61
CA THR A 117 4.67 20.98 6.72
C THR A 117 5.85 20.01 6.82
N GLY A 118 5.83 19.08 7.78
CA GLY A 118 6.92 18.17 8.07
C GLY A 118 8.06 18.87 8.81
N THR A 119 9.30 18.53 8.50
CA THR A 119 10.46 19.28 9.01
C THR A 119 10.72 20.56 8.20
N LYS A 120 11.69 21.37 8.64
CA LYS A 120 12.12 22.60 7.93
C LYS A 120 13.58 22.56 7.48
N PHE A 121 14.16 21.37 7.31
CA PHE A 121 15.55 21.24 6.89
C PHE A 121 15.76 21.63 5.42
N GLY A 122 16.64 22.61 5.18
CA GLY A 122 17.07 23.00 3.82
C GLY A 122 17.85 21.88 3.14
N LYS A 123 17.84 21.81 1.80
CA LYS A 123 18.29 20.66 0.97
C LYS A 123 19.66 20.07 1.33
N ASP A 124 20.63 20.91 1.69
CA ASP A 124 22.03 20.52 1.95
C ASP A 124 22.33 20.37 3.45
N ASP A 125 21.30 20.27 4.29
CA ASP A 125 21.48 20.03 5.72
C ASP A 125 22.11 18.65 5.99
N THR A 126 23.27 18.66 6.63
CA THR A 126 24.05 17.46 6.95
C THR A 126 23.38 16.64 8.05
N THR A 127 22.72 17.27 9.02
CA THR A 127 22.02 16.58 10.11
C THR A 127 20.86 15.75 9.57
N TRP A 128 20.07 16.32 8.65
CA TRP A 128 19.02 15.56 7.96
C TRP A 128 19.61 14.44 7.10
N THR A 129 20.69 14.73 6.35
CA THR A 129 21.30 13.77 5.43
C THR A 129 21.82 12.53 6.17
N ASP A 130 22.54 12.73 7.28
CA ASP A 130 23.07 11.65 8.11
C ASP A 130 21.94 10.82 8.75
N PHE A 131 20.89 11.50 9.24
CA PHE A 131 19.70 10.83 9.77
C PHE A 131 18.99 9.99 8.70
N ALA A 132 18.76 10.56 7.51
CA ALA A 132 18.04 9.90 6.44
C ALA A 132 18.81 8.73 5.82
N ALA A 133 20.15 8.73 5.88
CA ALA A 133 21.00 7.68 5.34
C ALA A 133 20.78 6.31 6.00
N THR A 134 20.32 6.28 7.26
CA THR A 134 20.07 5.06 8.04
C THR A 134 18.61 4.59 8.00
N ARG A 135 17.77 5.25 7.19
CA ARG A 135 16.31 5.07 7.18
C ARG A 135 15.79 4.67 5.80
N PRO A 136 14.56 4.15 5.69
CA PRO A 136 13.93 3.93 4.39
C PRO A 136 13.90 5.21 3.55
N LYS A 137 14.14 5.09 2.24
CA LYS A 137 14.24 6.26 1.33
C LYS A 137 13.05 7.22 1.39
N HIS A 138 11.85 6.71 1.71
CA HIS A 138 10.64 7.51 1.81
C HIS A 138 10.63 8.48 3.00
N ILE A 139 11.55 8.37 3.97
CA ILE A 139 11.73 9.37 5.04
C ILE A 139 11.94 10.78 4.46
N ASN A 140 12.56 10.89 3.29
CA ASN A 140 12.82 12.16 2.61
C ASN A 140 11.53 12.88 2.18
N TYR A 141 10.41 12.18 2.06
CA TYR A 141 9.11 12.80 1.83
C TYR A 141 8.74 13.73 2.99
N PHE A 142 8.95 13.27 4.22
CA PHE A 142 8.65 13.98 5.45
C PHE A 142 9.60 15.15 5.75
N ARG A 143 10.63 15.34 4.90
CA ARG A 143 11.50 16.52 4.99
C ARG A 143 10.71 17.81 4.77
N THR A 144 9.76 17.80 3.84
CA THR A 144 9.00 18.98 3.40
C THR A 144 7.48 18.75 3.38
N HIS A 145 7.03 17.58 3.85
CA HIS A 145 5.61 17.24 3.88
C HIS A 145 5.24 16.77 5.28
N GLY A 146 4.13 17.29 5.79
CA GLY A 146 3.56 16.82 7.03
C GLY A 146 2.94 15.43 6.91
N PHE A 147 2.42 14.95 8.02
CA PHE A 147 1.68 13.70 8.10
C PHE A 147 0.39 13.89 8.90
N LEU A 148 -0.64 14.36 8.21
CA LEU A 148 -1.95 14.70 8.78
C LEU A 148 -2.63 13.51 9.49
N HIS A 149 -2.28 12.28 9.07
CA HIS A 149 -2.84 11.06 9.64
C HIS A 149 -2.16 10.60 10.94
N PHE A 150 -1.18 11.35 11.45
CA PHE A 150 -0.43 10.95 12.65
C PHE A 150 -1.35 10.66 13.84
N ASN A 151 -2.23 11.61 14.19
CA ASN A 151 -3.07 11.51 15.39
C ASN A 151 -4.09 10.38 15.31
N ILE A 152 -4.76 10.21 14.17
CA ILE A 152 -5.75 9.14 14.01
C ILE A 152 -5.10 7.75 14.08
N ILE A 153 -3.89 7.59 13.54
CA ILE A 153 -3.15 6.32 13.65
C ILE A 153 -2.61 6.14 15.06
N ALA A 154 -2.10 7.19 15.72
CA ALA A 154 -1.65 7.13 17.11
C ALA A 154 -2.75 6.61 18.05
N ASP A 155 -3.99 7.09 17.88
CA ASP A 155 -5.16 6.62 18.64
C ASP A 155 -5.49 5.14 18.39
N MET A 156 -5.13 4.62 17.22
CA MET A 156 -5.38 3.22 16.86
C MET A 156 -4.29 2.29 17.39
N MET A 157 -3.06 2.76 17.50
CA MET A 157 -1.93 1.94 17.91
C MET A 157 -2.07 1.54 19.38
N PRO A 158 -1.68 0.32 19.76
CA PRO A 158 -1.69 -0.08 21.16
C PRO A 158 -0.80 0.91 21.90
N SER A 159 -1.31 1.53 22.95
CA SER A 159 -0.49 2.37 23.82
C SER A 159 0.67 1.51 24.29
N HIS A 160 1.88 1.80 23.82
CA HIS A 160 3.08 1.26 24.44
C HIS A 160 3.12 1.87 25.83
N SER A 161 2.45 1.23 26.80
CA SER A 161 2.73 1.41 28.22
C SER A 161 4.24 1.29 28.32
N LYS A 162 4.90 2.40 28.64
CA LYS A 162 6.34 2.60 28.58
C LYS A 162 7.06 1.44 29.28
N GLY A 163 7.43 0.41 28.53
CA GLY A 163 8.42 -0.56 28.93
C GLY A 163 9.75 0.16 28.84
N THR A 164 10.25 0.58 30.00
CA THR A 164 11.54 1.22 30.17
C THR A 164 12.61 0.44 29.41
N TYR A 165 13.09 0.98 28.28
CA TYR A 165 14.35 0.53 27.69
C TYR A 165 15.46 1.04 28.60
N VAL A 166 15.84 0.21 29.56
CA VAL A 166 17.06 0.40 30.35
C VAL A 166 18.21 -0.11 29.48
N PHE A 167 19.13 0.79 29.14
CA PHE A 167 20.44 0.45 28.60
C PHE A 167 21.33 -0.12 29.71
#